data_AF-A0A2N3AJD8-F1
#
_entry.id   AF-A0A2N3AJD8-F1
#
_cell.length_a   1.000
_cell.length_b   1.000
_cell.length_c   1.000
_cell.angle_alpha   90.00
_cell.angle_beta   90.00
_cell.angle_gamma   90.00
#
_symmetry.space_group_name_H-M   'P 1'
#
loop_
_entity.id
_entity.type
_entity.pdbx_description
1 polymer ?
#
loop_
_entity_poly.entity_id
_entity_poly.type
_entity_poly.pdbx_seq_one_letter_code
_entity_poly.pdbx_strand_id
1 'polypeptide(L)'
;MNHSILNKIINWAENESEIRNLILEGSQASNSQTDELSDYDLNVFVVNPDKYISDNSWINNFDQVLVYQKEKFFYKNIEIPTRLVLYKNNPRVDFSFWPINVLYEIIENRILPESYRNGYKVLLDKDKITNNIMLPNYDGFIITQPTEDELLTTIYNFWFEAYSVAKYLKRDRLWFAKILENGPIKGFILRIILWNESSKYDWNNNKIHSQGKNLETQVDIDIKESFKKCFSKYDKSDTWDSLFGMIELFKRLTYELTMKMNVKYPNDSIFEIEKYIRQLYERYYTVT
;
A
#
# COMPACT_ATOMS: atom_id res chain seq x y z
N MET A 1 -34.53 -2.21 -14.63
CA MET A 1 -33.75 -1.43 -13.66
C MET A 1 -32.44 -2.17 -13.45
N ASN A 2 -31.30 -1.59 -13.80
CA ASN A 2 -30.01 -2.19 -13.48
C ASN A 2 -29.84 -2.13 -11.95
N HIS A 3 -30.11 -3.24 -11.26
CA HIS A 3 -29.70 -3.37 -9.87
C HIS A 3 -28.17 -3.45 -9.89
N SER A 4 -27.51 -2.46 -9.27
CA SER A 4 -26.05 -2.48 -9.14
C SER A 4 -25.62 -3.78 -8.48
N ILE A 5 -24.39 -4.23 -8.78
CA ILE A 5 -23.84 -5.44 -8.16
C ILE A 5 -23.95 -5.40 -6.62
N LEU A 6 -23.82 -4.21 -6.04
CA LEU A 6 -23.95 -3.99 -4.60
C LEU A 6 -25.33 -4.38 -4.07
N ASN A 7 -26.42 -4.07 -4.79
CA ASN A 7 -27.76 -4.48 -4.39
C ASN A 7 -27.93 -6.01 -4.42
N LYS A 8 -27.32 -6.69 -5.41
CA LYS A 8 -27.34 -8.16 -5.45
C LYS A 8 -26.58 -8.76 -4.27
N ILE A 9 -25.46 -8.15 -3.89
CA ILE A 9 -24.66 -8.58 -2.75
C ILE A 9 -25.40 -8.33 -1.43
N ILE A 10 -26.02 -7.16 -1.25
CA ILE A 10 -26.85 -6.87 -0.07
C ILE A 10 -27.99 -7.89 0.02
N ASN A 11 -28.72 -8.14 -1.07
CA ASN A 11 -29.79 -9.14 -1.09
C ASN A 11 -29.28 -10.55 -0.73
N TRP A 12 -28.11 -10.95 -1.24
CA TRP A 12 -27.50 -12.23 -0.86
C TRP A 12 -27.17 -12.27 0.64
N ALA A 13 -26.56 -11.21 1.16
CA ALA A 13 -26.20 -11.10 2.57
C ALA A 13 -27.44 -11.12 3.47
N GLU A 14 -28.54 -10.50 3.07
CA GLU A 14 -29.83 -10.53 3.78
C GLU A 14 -30.39 -11.96 3.90
N ASN A 15 -30.33 -12.72 2.80
CA ASN A 15 -30.91 -14.07 2.72
C ASN A 15 -30.00 -15.18 3.28
N GLU A 16 -28.75 -14.88 3.59
CA GLU A 16 -27.79 -15.83 4.15
C GLU A 16 -27.70 -15.69 5.68
N SER A 17 -28.10 -16.72 6.43
CA SER A 17 -28.20 -16.68 7.90
C SER A 17 -26.86 -16.46 8.60
N GLU A 18 -25.79 -17.00 8.01
CA GLU A 18 -24.43 -16.91 8.56
C GLU A 18 -23.85 -15.49 8.48
N ILE A 19 -24.33 -14.66 7.53
CA ILE A 19 -23.90 -13.27 7.39
C ILE A 19 -24.71 -12.40 8.34
N ARG A 20 -24.02 -11.72 9.24
CA ARG A 20 -24.58 -10.88 10.29
C ARG A 20 -24.47 -9.40 9.97
N ASN A 21 -23.36 -8.99 9.36
CA ASN A 21 -23.10 -7.60 9.00
C ASN A 21 -22.34 -7.49 7.68
N LEU A 22 -22.58 -6.40 6.94
CA LEU A 22 -21.87 -6.06 5.71
C LEU A 22 -21.41 -4.60 5.79
N ILE A 23 -20.11 -4.37 5.73
CA ILE A 23 -19.51 -3.03 5.76
C ILE A 23 -18.67 -2.81 4.51
N LEU A 24 -18.95 -1.73 3.80
CA LEU A 24 -18.14 -1.24 2.69
C LEU A 24 -17.06 -0.29 3.22
N GLU A 25 -15.82 -0.50 2.81
CA GLU A 25 -14.68 0.39 3.07
C GLU A 25 -14.05 0.89 1.76
N GLY A 26 -12.84 1.44 1.84
CA GLY A 26 -12.09 1.85 0.66
C GLY A 26 -12.59 3.15 0.04
N SER A 27 -12.21 3.41 -1.22
CA SER A 27 -12.52 4.68 -1.89
C SER A 27 -14.02 4.94 -2.02
N GLN A 28 -14.84 3.88 -2.15
CA GLN A 28 -16.30 3.97 -2.25
C GLN A 28 -16.99 4.37 -0.93
N ALA A 29 -16.28 4.30 0.19
CA ALA A 29 -16.78 4.68 1.52
C ALA A 29 -16.02 5.84 2.18
N SER A 30 -14.85 6.20 1.66
CA SER A 30 -14.03 7.33 2.14
C SER A 30 -14.41 8.66 1.47
N ASN A 31 -13.69 9.73 1.83
CA ASN A 31 -13.77 11.04 1.15
C ASN A 31 -12.95 11.10 -0.16
N SER A 32 -12.59 9.96 -0.74
CA SER A 32 -11.82 9.90 -1.99
C SER A 32 -12.71 10.16 -3.20
N GLN A 33 -12.09 10.68 -4.28
CA GLN A 33 -12.74 10.70 -5.58
C GLN A 33 -12.83 9.27 -6.12
N THR A 34 -14.00 8.88 -6.60
CA THR A 34 -14.26 7.58 -7.21
C THR A 34 -14.67 7.74 -8.66
N ASP A 35 -14.42 6.71 -9.46
CA ASP A 35 -14.79 6.61 -10.87
C ASP A 35 -15.31 5.18 -11.18
N GLU A 36 -15.52 4.90 -12.47
CA GLU A 36 -16.00 3.59 -12.93
C GLU A 36 -15.00 2.43 -12.73
N LEU A 37 -13.73 2.74 -12.43
CA LEU A 37 -12.67 1.77 -12.16
C LEU A 37 -12.46 1.55 -10.66
N SER A 38 -13.25 2.21 -9.81
CA SER A 38 -13.15 2.09 -8.36
C SER A 38 -13.78 0.79 -7.86
N ASP A 39 -12.94 -0.04 -7.23
CA ASP A 39 -13.30 -1.34 -6.64
C ASP A 39 -14.29 -1.20 -5.46
N TYR A 40 -14.96 -2.29 -5.11
CA TYR A 40 -15.76 -2.41 -3.88
C TYR A 40 -15.03 -3.28 -2.85
N ASP A 41 -14.63 -2.69 -1.72
CA ASP A 41 -13.98 -3.38 -0.60
C ASP A 41 -15.01 -3.74 0.47
N LEU A 42 -15.48 -4.99 0.48
CA LEU A 42 -16.55 -5.47 1.36
C LEU A 42 -16.02 -6.34 2.50
N ASN A 43 -16.30 -5.92 3.73
CA ASN A 43 -16.12 -6.70 4.93
C ASN A 43 -17.43 -7.42 5.27
N VAL A 44 -17.42 -8.74 5.13
CA VAL A 44 -18.56 -9.62 5.40
C VAL A 44 -18.35 -10.26 6.77
N PHE A 45 -19.10 -9.81 7.77
CA PHE A 45 -19.01 -10.39 9.12
C PHE A 45 -19.95 -11.58 9.25
N VAL A 46 -19.39 -12.72 9.62
CA VAL A 46 -20.05 -14.01 9.59
C VAL A 46 -19.85 -14.79 10.88
N VAL A 47 -20.75 -15.73 11.16
CA VAL A 47 -20.60 -16.66 12.29
C VAL A 47 -19.44 -17.62 12.05
N ASN A 48 -19.34 -18.18 10.83
CA ASN A 48 -18.26 -19.08 10.45
C ASN A 48 -17.62 -18.71 9.09
N PRO A 49 -16.41 -18.10 9.08
CA PRO A 49 -15.69 -17.77 7.84
C PRO A 49 -15.33 -18.99 6.99
N ASP A 50 -15.13 -20.16 7.60
CA ASP A 50 -14.68 -21.36 6.90
C ASP A 50 -15.66 -21.82 5.80
N LYS A 51 -16.94 -21.49 5.96
CA LYS A 51 -17.99 -21.75 4.98
C LYS A 51 -17.72 -21.08 3.63
N TYR A 52 -17.17 -19.87 3.64
CA TYR A 52 -16.99 -19.06 2.42
C TYR A 52 -15.64 -19.26 1.74
N ILE A 53 -14.73 -19.96 2.41
CA ILE A 53 -13.44 -20.35 1.84
C ILE A 53 -13.40 -21.77 1.30
N SER A 54 -14.24 -22.65 1.85
CA SER A 54 -14.35 -24.05 1.44
C SER A 54 -15.12 -24.20 0.12
N ASP A 55 -16.15 -23.38 -0.10
CA ASP A 55 -16.85 -23.28 -1.37
C ASP A 55 -16.86 -21.83 -1.88
N ASN A 56 -16.41 -21.64 -3.12
CA ASN A 56 -16.40 -20.35 -3.79
C ASN A 56 -17.62 -20.16 -4.71
N SER A 57 -18.52 -21.14 -4.87
CA SER A 57 -19.61 -21.09 -5.85
C SER A 57 -20.48 -19.82 -5.75
N TRP A 58 -20.63 -19.27 -4.55
CA TRP A 58 -21.40 -18.07 -4.23
C TRP A 58 -20.99 -16.82 -5.02
N ILE A 59 -19.73 -16.70 -5.46
CA ILE A 59 -19.28 -15.54 -6.25
C ILE A 59 -20.02 -15.43 -7.59
N ASN A 60 -20.57 -16.54 -8.11
CA ASN A 60 -21.29 -16.56 -9.37
C ASN A 60 -22.73 -15.99 -9.27
N ASN A 61 -23.18 -15.64 -8.06
CA ASN A 61 -24.53 -15.14 -7.84
C ASN A 61 -24.72 -13.68 -8.30
N PHE A 62 -23.62 -12.93 -8.49
CA PHE A 62 -23.69 -11.47 -8.66
C PHE A 62 -23.56 -11.03 -10.12
N ASP A 63 -22.61 -11.62 -10.86
CA ASP A 63 -22.39 -11.44 -12.29
C ASP A 63 -21.50 -12.59 -12.80
N GLN A 64 -21.23 -12.64 -14.10
CA GLN A 64 -20.26 -13.56 -14.68
C GLN A 64 -18.85 -13.26 -14.14
N VAL A 65 -18.27 -14.21 -13.41
CA VAL A 65 -16.88 -14.14 -12.95
C VAL A 65 -15.92 -14.37 -14.12
N LEU A 66 -14.96 -13.46 -14.28
CA LEU A 66 -13.87 -13.60 -15.24
C LEU A 66 -12.67 -14.29 -14.59
N VAL A 67 -12.28 -13.83 -13.41
CA VAL A 67 -11.18 -14.38 -12.62
C VAL A 67 -11.37 -14.00 -11.15
N TYR A 68 -10.83 -14.82 -10.24
CA TYR A 68 -10.77 -14.48 -8.83
C TYR A 68 -9.43 -14.91 -8.22
N GLN A 69 -9.05 -14.24 -7.14
CA GLN A 69 -7.87 -14.57 -6.32
C GLN A 69 -8.30 -15.01 -4.92
N LYS A 70 -7.55 -15.95 -4.34
CA LYS A 70 -7.70 -16.39 -2.95
C LYS A 70 -6.55 -15.78 -2.16
N GLU A 71 -6.86 -14.81 -1.33
CA GLU A 71 -5.88 -14.18 -0.45
C GLU A 71 -6.28 -14.40 1.01
N LYS A 72 -5.37 -14.00 1.88
CA LYS A 72 -5.63 -13.86 3.30
C LYS A 72 -4.71 -12.80 3.90
N PHE A 73 -5.19 -12.12 4.91
CA PHE A 73 -4.37 -11.27 5.77
C PHE A 73 -4.66 -11.59 7.23
N PHE A 74 -3.89 -10.98 8.13
CA PHE A 74 -4.08 -11.17 9.56
C PHE A 74 -4.54 -9.85 10.17
N TYR A 75 -5.63 -9.92 10.93
CA TYR A 75 -6.00 -8.86 11.86
C TYR A 75 -5.67 -9.36 13.28
N LYS A 76 -4.65 -8.75 13.89
CA LYS A 76 -4.01 -9.29 15.10
C LYS A 76 -3.53 -10.73 14.81
N ASN A 77 -4.06 -11.72 15.53
CA ASN A 77 -3.75 -13.13 15.35
C ASN A 77 -4.86 -13.91 14.62
N ILE A 78 -5.82 -13.20 14.03
CA ILE A 78 -6.97 -13.80 13.34
C ILE A 78 -6.72 -13.75 11.85
N GLU A 79 -6.77 -14.92 11.20
CA GLU A 79 -6.72 -15.02 9.75
C GLU A 79 -8.04 -14.55 9.15
N ILE A 80 -7.97 -13.56 8.26
CA ILE A 80 -9.10 -13.02 7.51
C ILE A 80 -8.93 -13.46 6.05
N PRO A 81 -9.73 -14.44 5.60
CA PRO A 81 -9.67 -14.86 4.21
C PRO A 81 -10.39 -13.86 3.30
N THR A 82 -9.82 -13.67 2.11
CA THR A 82 -10.29 -12.69 1.13
C THR A 82 -10.50 -13.34 -0.25
N ARG A 83 -11.51 -12.86 -0.97
CA ARG A 83 -11.76 -13.19 -2.38
C ARG A 83 -11.82 -11.90 -3.19
N LEU A 84 -10.86 -11.72 -4.09
CA LEU A 84 -10.78 -10.58 -5.00
C LEU A 84 -11.33 -11.03 -6.33
N VAL A 85 -12.48 -10.51 -6.74
CA VAL A 85 -13.26 -11.05 -7.86
C VAL A 85 -13.44 -10.01 -8.94
N LEU A 86 -13.04 -10.35 -10.17
CA LEU A 86 -13.30 -9.54 -11.36
C LEU A 86 -14.52 -10.07 -12.10
N TYR A 87 -15.50 -9.19 -12.30
CA TYR A 87 -16.74 -9.47 -13.00
C TYR A 87 -16.74 -8.89 -14.41
N LYS A 88 -17.57 -9.45 -15.29
CA LYS A 88 -17.62 -9.04 -16.70
C LYS A 88 -18.14 -7.62 -16.92
N ASN A 89 -19.18 -7.21 -16.18
CA ASN A 89 -19.87 -5.94 -16.41
C ASN A 89 -19.88 -5.03 -15.18
N ASN A 90 -19.08 -5.36 -14.17
CA ASN A 90 -19.06 -4.64 -12.90
C ASN A 90 -17.62 -4.46 -12.42
N PRO A 91 -17.34 -3.42 -11.61
CA PRO A 91 -16.04 -3.26 -10.97
C PRO A 91 -15.63 -4.51 -10.17
N ARG A 92 -14.34 -4.58 -9.85
CA ARG A 92 -13.83 -5.60 -8.95
C ARG A 92 -14.54 -5.50 -7.60
N VAL A 93 -14.76 -6.65 -6.97
CA VAL A 93 -15.27 -6.72 -5.60
C VAL A 93 -14.33 -7.60 -4.78
N ASP A 94 -13.84 -7.03 -3.69
CA ASP A 94 -13.02 -7.71 -2.70
C ASP A 94 -13.90 -8.06 -1.50
N PHE A 95 -14.01 -9.35 -1.20
CA PHE A 95 -14.78 -9.85 -0.08
C PHE A 95 -13.82 -10.37 0.99
N SER A 96 -13.78 -9.72 2.13
CA SER A 96 -13.04 -10.18 3.32
C SER A 96 -14.03 -10.75 4.32
N PHE A 97 -13.83 -12.01 4.72
CA PHE A 97 -14.75 -12.72 5.62
C PHE A 97 -14.25 -12.69 7.05
N TRP A 98 -14.93 -11.92 7.88
CA TRP A 98 -14.53 -11.67 9.26
C TRP A 98 -15.39 -12.49 10.21
N PRO A 99 -14.80 -13.16 11.22
CA PRO A 99 -15.56 -13.61 12.37
C PRO A 99 -16.36 -12.46 13.01
N ILE A 100 -17.65 -12.65 13.28
CA ILE A 100 -18.52 -11.58 13.83
C ILE A 100 -18.04 -11.05 15.19
N ASN A 101 -17.35 -11.87 15.98
CA ASN A 101 -16.75 -11.46 17.24
C ASN A 101 -15.67 -10.37 17.09
N VAL A 102 -15.02 -10.26 15.92
CA VAL A 102 -14.10 -9.15 15.65
C VAL A 102 -14.84 -7.81 15.62
N LEU A 103 -16.05 -7.77 15.05
CA LEU A 103 -16.85 -6.55 15.04
C LEU A 103 -17.32 -6.17 16.45
N TYR A 104 -17.69 -7.16 17.27
CA TYR A 104 -17.99 -6.92 18.69
C TYR A 104 -16.81 -6.31 19.41
N GLU A 105 -15.60 -6.85 19.20
CA GLU A 105 -14.38 -6.33 19.81
C GLU A 105 -14.05 -4.89 19.38
N ILE A 106 -14.22 -4.57 18.09
CA ILE A 106 -14.04 -3.20 17.55
C ILE A 106 -14.98 -2.22 18.25
N ILE A 107 -16.25 -2.60 18.40
CA ILE A 107 -17.29 -1.76 19.00
C ILE A 107 -17.06 -1.59 20.51
N GLU A 108 -16.79 -2.68 21.22
CA GLU A 108 -16.59 -2.68 22.67
C GLU A 108 -15.34 -1.87 23.07
N ASN A 109 -14.22 -2.09 22.39
CA ASN A 109 -12.97 -1.40 22.70
C ASN A 109 -12.94 0.04 22.18
N ARG A 110 -13.89 0.42 21.34
CA ARG A 110 -13.92 1.72 20.67
C ARG A 110 -12.60 2.02 19.92
N ILE A 111 -12.12 1.05 19.15
CA ILE A 111 -10.94 1.20 18.29
C ILE A 111 -11.30 0.77 16.87
N LEU A 112 -11.39 1.75 15.95
CA LEU A 112 -11.60 1.47 14.53
C LEU A 112 -10.32 0.89 13.91
N PRO A 113 -10.42 -0.14 13.05
CA PRO A 113 -9.35 -0.52 12.14
C PRO A 113 -8.90 0.67 11.28
N GLU A 114 -7.63 0.67 10.84
CA GLU A 114 -7.06 1.74 10.02
C GLU A 114 -7.91 2.04 8.78
N SER A 115 -8.39 1.00 8.10
CA SER A 115 -9.26 1.15 6.92
C SER A 115 -10.56 1.88 7.25
N TYR A 116 -11.18 1.61 8.39
CA TYR A 116 -12.43 2.24 8.81
C TYR A 116 -12.22 3.68 9.27
N ARG A 117 -11.04 4.01 9.81
CA ARG A 117 -10.71 5.40 10.16
C ARG A 117 -10.76 6.32 8.93
N ASN A 118 -10.52 5.79 7.73
CA ASN A 118 -10.61 6.53 6.46
C ASN A 118 -12.02 6.61 5.87
N GLY A 119 -13.03 6.00 6.50
CA GLY A 119 -14.42 5.98 6.05
C GLY A 119 -14.93 4.57 5.81
N TYR A 120 -16.17 4.33 6.24
CA TYR A 120 -16.88 3.07 6.00
C TYR A 120 -18.39 3.35 5.88
N LYS A 121 -19.12 2.43 5.26
CA LYS A 121 -20.58 2.45 5.14
C LYS A 121 -21.14 1.10 5.57
N VAL A 122 -22.01 1.10 6.58
CA VAL A 122 -22.76 -0.10 6.96
C VAL A 122 -23.86 -0.31 5.92
N LEU A 123 -23.80 -1.44 5.22
CA LEU A 123 -24.76 -1.83 4.19
C LEU A 123 -25.85 -2.77 4.72
N LEU A 124 -25.51 -3.58 5.72
CA LEU A 124 -26.42 -4.50 6.39
C LEU A 124 -25.99 -4.70 7.85
N ASP A 125 -26.93 -4.65 8.77
CA ASP A 125 -26.71 -4.99 10.18
C ASP A 125 -27.93 -5.73 10.76
N LYS A 126 -27.86 -7.07 10.81
CA LYS A 126 -28.96 -7.90 11.31
C LYS A 126 -29.06 -7.87 12.84
N ASP A 127 -27.96 -7.54 13.52
CA ASP A 127 -27.84 -7.59 14.97
C ASP A 127 -27.95 -6.21 15.62
N LYS A 128 -28.01 -5.14 14.80
CA LYS A 128 -28.11 -3.74 15.24
C LYS A 128 -26.95 -3.28 16.13
N ILE A 129 -25.80 -3.96 16.03
CA ILE A 129 -24.61 -3.69 16.83
C ILE A 129 -23.86 -2.43 16.36
N THR A 130 -24.00 -2.07 15.09
CA THR A 130 -23.33 -0.91 14.50
C THR A 130 -24.05 0.41 14.78
N ASN A 131 -25.16 0.43 15.51
CA ASN A 131 -25.83 1.69 15.86
C ASN A 131 -24.92 2.67 16.65
N ASN A 132 -23.94 2.13 17.38
CA ASN A 132 -23.01 2.89 18.22
C ASN A 132 -21.56 2.83 17.73
N ILE A 133 -21.32 2.39 16.49
CA ILE A 133 -19.97 2.38 15.93
C ILE A 133 -19.43 3.81 15.83
N MET A 134 -18.12 3.99 16.02
CA MET A 134 -17.50 5.31 16.02
C MET A 134 -17.44 5.90 14.62
N LEU A 135 -17.60 7.22 14.51
CA LEU A 135 -17.39 7.92 13.24
C LEU A 135 -15.92 7.86 12.80
N PRO A 136 -15.65 7.75 11.48
CA PRO A 136 -14.29 7.90 10.95
C PRO A 136 -13.76 9.29 11.27
N ASN A 137 -12.50 9.35 11.70
CA ASN A 137 -11.76 10.59 11.96
C ASN A 137 -10.80 10.97 10.82
N TYR A 138 -10.75 10.15 9.76
CA TYR A 138 -9.95 10.35 8.54
C TYR A 138 -8.45 10.49 8.80
N ASP A 139 -7.96 9.77 9.81
CA ASP A 139 -6.54 9.74 10.20
C ASP A 139 -5.83 8.44 9.80
N GLY A 140 -6.53 7.51 9.13
CA GLY A 140 -6.01 6.18 8.86
C GLY A 140 -4.77 6.19 7.96
N PHE A 141 -4.61 7.21 7.11
CA PHE A 141 -3.41 7.38 6.28
C PHE A 141 -2.37 8.36 6.86
N ILE A 142 -2.49 8.81 8.11
CA ILE A 142 -1.49 9.71 8.69
C ILE A 142 -0.14 9.00 8.72
N ILE A 143 0.82 9.57 7.99
CA ILE A 143 2.22 9.18 8.06
C ILE A 143 2.84 9.83 9.28
N THR A 144 3.08 9.01 10.31
CA THR A 144 3.69 9.45 11.56
C THR A 144 5.18 9.73 11.39
N GLN A 145 5.72 10.53 12.31
CA GLN A 145 7.17 10.76 12.40
C GLN A 145 7.88 9.43 12.68
N PRO A 146 8.91 9.07 11.91
CA PRO A 146 9.71 7.89 12.22
C PRO A 146 10.54 8.10 13.48
N THR A 147 10.86 7.01 14.13
CA THR A 147 11.96 7.00 15.11
C THR A 147 13.31 7.21 14.42
N GLU A 148 14.33 7.62 15.18
CA GLU A 148 15.71 7.70 14.68
C GLU A 148 16.18 6.36 14.08
N ASP A 149 15.88 5.25 14.78
CA ASP A 149 16.25 3.90 14.34
C ASP A 149 15.57 3.50 13.01
N GLU A 150 14.29 3.80 12.85
CA GLU A 150 13.57 3.52 11.59
C GLU A 150 14.12 4.31 10.41
N LEU A 151 14.47 5.58 10.63
CA LEU A 151 15.07 6.43 9.61
C LEU A 151 16.46 5.91 9.21
N LEU A 152 17.34 5.66 10.19
CA LEU A 152 18.68 5.15 9.93
C LEU A 152 18.65 3.75 9.29
N THR A 153 17.79 2.86 9.76
CA THR A 153 17.59 1.53 9.15
C THR A 153 17.14 1.65 7.71
N THR A 154 16.20 2.55 7.40
CA THR A 154 15.74 2.79 6.02
C THR A 154 16.89 3.31 5.14
N ILE A 155 17.72 4.22 5.68
CA ILE A 155 18.93 4.73 5.00
C ILE A 155 19.88 3.57 4.67
N TYR A 156 20.26 2.75 5.66
CA TYR A 156 21.21 1.66 5.46
C TYR A 156 20.67 0.59 4.50
N ASN A 157 19.39 0.22 4.61
CA ASN A 157 18.77 -0.77 3.73
C ASN A 157 18.71 -0.29 2.27
N PHE A 158 18.42 0.99 2.02
CA PHE A 158 18.49 1.55 0.68
C PHE A 158 19.90 1.41 0.08
N TRP A 159 20.94 1.82 0.81
CA TRP A 159 22.31 1.76 0.32
C TRP A 159 22.80 0.33 0.09
N PHE A 160 22.39 -0.61 0.95
CA PHE A 160 22.66 -2.03 0.78
C PHE A 160 22.06 -2.57 -0.53
N GLU A 161 20.80 -2.21 -0.83
CA GLU A 161 20.14 -2.63 -2.06
C GLU A 161 20.66 -1.89 -3.30
N ALA A 162 21.00 -0.61 -3.18
CA ALA A 162 21.65 0.16 -4.25
C ALA A 162 22.99 -0.47 -4.67
N TYR A 163 23.79 -0.89 -3.68
CA TYR A 163 25.00 -1.68 -3.95
C TYR A 163 24.67 -3.02 -4.63
N SER A 164 23.63 -3.71 -4.17
CA SER A 164 23.22 -4.98 -4.78
C SER A 164 22.81 -4.81 -6.24
N VAL A 165 22.02 -3.79 -6.58
CA VAL A 165 21.69 -3.42 -7.97
C VAL A 165 22.97 -3.20 -8.77
N ALA A 166 23.87 -2.32 -8.31
CA ALA A 166 25.14 -2.03 -8.96
C ALA A 166 26.00 -3.29 -9.21
N LYS A 167 26.10 -4.16 -8.22
CA LYS A 167 26.79 -5.45 -8.30
C LYS A 167 26.19 -6.35 -9.38
N TYR A 168 24.85 -6.43 -9.47
CA TYR A 168 24.19 -7.28 -10.45
C TYR A 168 24.23 -6.71 -11.87
N LEU A 169 24.16 -5.39 -12.02
CA LEU A 169 24.42 -4.73 -13.29
C LEU A 169 25.84 -5.02 -13.77
N LYS A 170 26.85 -4.88 -12.90
CA LYS A 170 28.25 -5.19 -13.25
C LYS A 170 28.47 -6.64 -13.69
N ARG A 171 27.64 -7.57 -13.21
CA ARG A 171 27.69 -9.01 -13.55
C ARG A 171 26.79 -9.40 -14.73
N ASP A 172 26.22 -8.44 -15.44
CA ASP A 172 25.29 -8.67 -16.56
C ASP A 172 24.05 -9.48 -16.16
N ARG A 173 23.62 -9.36 -14.90
CA ARG A 173 22.41 -10.01 -14.38
C ARG A 173 21.25 -9.02 -14.33
N LEU A 174 20.88 -8.48 -15.50
CA LEU A 174 19.91 -7.39 -15.62
C LEU A 174 18.55 -7.75 -14.99
N TRP A 175 18.03 -8.95 -15.24
CA TRP A 175 16.76 -9.40 -14.64
C TRP A 175 16.72 -9.22 -13.12
N PHE A 176 17.75 -9.70 -12.42
CA PHE A 176 17.79 -9.61 -10.96
C PHE A 176 18.05 -8.19 -10.48
N ALA A 177 18.86 -7.40 -11.20
CA ALA A 177 19.01 -5.98 -10.92
C ALA A 177 17.65 -5.24 -11.01
N LYS A 178 16.82 -5.55 -12.02
CA LYS A 178 15.48 -4.97 -12.19
C LYS A 178 14.50 -5.37 -11.09
N ILE A 179 14.58 -6.59 -10.55
CA ILE A 179 13.78 -7.02 -9.39
C ILE A 179 14.11 -6.15 -8.17
N LEU A 180 15.40 -5.95 -7.89
CA LEU A 180 15.83 -5.12 -6.76
C LEU A 180 15.51 -3.63 -6.97
N GLU A 181 15.74 -3.13 -8.19
CA GLU A 181 15.45 -1.75 -8.57
C GLU A 181 13.96 -1.41 -8.42
N ASN A 182 13.06 -2.27 -8.91
CA ASN A 182 11.61 -2.00 -8.91
C ASN A 182 10.88 -2.49 -7.66
N GLY A 183 11.50 -3.34 -6.85
CA GLY A 183 10.95 -3.83 -5.59
C GLY A 183 11.45 -3.03 -4.39
N PRO A 184 12.48 -3.51 -3.67
CA PRO A 184 12.92 -2.91 -2.42
C PRO A 184 13.36 -1.45 -2.56
N ILE A 185 14.11 -1.09 -3.60
CA ILE A 185 14.57 0.30 -3.77
C ILE A 185 13.37 1.26 -3.91
N LYS A 186 12.34 0.90 -4.69
CA LYS A 186 11.12 1.71 -4.81
C LYS A 186 10.38 1.85 -3.49
N GLY A 187 10.33 0.78 -2.71
CA GLY A 187 9.75 0.82 -1.37
C GLY A 187 10.44 1.84 -0.47
N PHE A 188 11.77 1.87 -0.46
CA PHE A 188 12.52 2.85 0.34
C PHE A 188 12.38 4.28 -0.17
N ILE A 189 12.39 4.49 -1.49
CA ILE A 189 12.17 5.82 -2.09
C ILE A 189 10.79 6.34 -1.72
N LEU A 190 9.74 5.53 -1.87
CA LEU A 190 8.37 5.90 -1.49
C LEU A 190 8.32 6.26 -0.01
N ARG A 191 8.87 5.43 0.88
CA ARG A 191 8.88 5.68 2.32
C ARG A 191 9.51 7.02 2.69
N ILE A 192 10.66 7.35 2.10
CA ILE A 192 11.34 8.62 2.36
C ILE A 192 10.57 9.81 1.79
N ILE A 193 9.95 9.68 0.61
CA ILE A 193 9.07 10.72 0.06
C ILE A 193 7.91 10.99 1.02
N LEU A 194 7.23 9.94 1.49
CA LEU A 194 6.10 10.06 2.42
C LEU A 194 6.52 10.74 3.73
N TRP A 195 7.65 10.34 4.32
CA TRP A 195 8.16 11.00 5.53
C TRP A 195 8.57 12.45 5.29
N ASN A 196 9.25 12.75 4.18
CA ASN A 196 9.70 14.10 3.85
C ASN A 196 8.49 15.04 3.66
N GLU A 197 7.51 14.63 2.86
CA GLU A 197 6.31 15.42 2.63
C GLU A 197 5.49 15.62 3.91
N SER A 198 5.31 14.58 4.72
CA SER A 198 4.60 14.73 6.01
C SER A 198 5.36 15.58 7.01
N SER A 199 6.70 15.62 6.96
CA SER A 199 7.51 16.47 7.85
C SER A 199 7.28 17.97 7.65
N LYS A 200 6.79 18.39 6.48
CA LYS A 200 6.42 19.78 6.17
C LYS A 200 5.20 20.26 6.96
N TYR A 201 4.43 19.32 7.50
CA TYR A 201 3.22 19.53 8.29
C TYR A 201 3.35 18.92 9.69
N ASP A 202 4.60 18.80 10.20
CA ASP A 202 4.92 18.20 11.49
C ASP A 202 4.24 16.84 11.71
N TRP A 203 4.20 16.03 10.64
CA TRP A 203 3.60 14.69 10.60
C TRP A 203 2.13 14.63 11.02
N ASN A 204 1.40 15.73 10.85
CA ASN A 204 -0.02 15.84 11.12
C ASN A 204 -0.85 16.03 9.83
N ASN A 205 -0.38 15.46 8.71
CA ASN A 205 -1.03 15.55 7.41
C ASN A 205 -1.63 14.20 6.99
N ASN A 206 -2.91 14.22 6.61
CA ASN A 206 -3.65 13.06 6.08
C ASN A 206 -3.92 13.14 4.57
N LYS A 207 -3.33 14.11 3.87
CA LYS A 207 -3.54 14.32 2.42
C LYS A 207 -2.76 13.36 1.53
N ILE A 208 -1.76 12.68 2.08
CA ILE A 208 -0.87 11.80 1.33
C ILE A 208 -1.28 10.37 1.60
N HIS A 209 -1.50 9.60 0.54
CA HIS A 209 -1.89 8.21 0.68
C HIS A 209 -0.67 7.35 1.03
N SER A 210 -0.77 6.50 2.05
CA SER A 210 0.38 5.72 2.57
C SER A 210 0.99 4.73 1.58
N GLN A 211 0.22 4.32 0.57
CA GLN A 211 0.69 3.50 -0.55
C GLN A 211 1.14 4.31 -1.77
N GLY A 212 1.22 5.64 -1.69
CA GLY A 212 1.58 6.51 -2.83
C GLY A 212 0.52 6.60 -3.92
N LYS A 213 -0.77 6.33 -3.62
CA LYS A 213 -1.85 6.58 -4.58
C LYS A 213 -1.98 8.08 -4.82
N ASN A 214 -1.94 8.50 -6.09
CA ASN A 214 -1.93 9.91 -6.52
C ASN A 214 -0.69 10.71 -6.06
N LEU A 215 0.46 10.03 -5.87
CA LEU A 215 1.68 10.68 -5.41
C LEU A 215 2.08 11.88 -6.28
N GLU A 216 1.86 11.81 -7.60
CA GLU A 216 2.19 12.85 -8.58
C GLU A 216 1.41 14.16 -8.39
N THR A 217 0.31 14.15 -7.64
CA THR A 217 -0.47 15.33 -7.29
C THR A 217 -0.30 15.75 -5.83
N GLN A 218 0.43 14.95 -5.04
CA GLN A 218 0.59 15.10 -3.59
C GLN A 218 2.00 15.52 -3.16
N VAL A 219 3.00 15.42 -4.04
CA VAL A 219 4.40 15.81 -3.77
C VAL A 219 4.77 17.13 -4.42
N ASP A 220 5.84 17.75 -3.92
CA ASP A 220 6.40 18.96 -4.54
C ASP A 220 6.92 18.70 -5.96
N ILE A 221 6.93 19.77 -6.77
CA ILE A 221 7.25 19.71 -8.20
C ILE A 221 8.64 19.12 -8.49
N ASP A 222 9.62 19.40 -7.64
CA ASP A 222 11.00 18.93 -7.78
C ASP A 222 11.13 17.40 -7.50
N ILE A 223 10.38 16.89 -6.53
CA ILE A 223 10.28 15.44 -6.27
C ILE A 223 9.59 14.77 -7.47
N LYS A 224 8.48 15.33 -7.94
CA LYS A 224 7.76 14.83 -9.11
C LYS A 224 8.64 14.77 -10.36
N GLU A 225 9.42 15.82 -10.62
CA GLU A 225 10.33 15.88 -11.77
C GLU A 225 11.43 14.80 -11.67
N SER A 226 11.85 14.46 -10.46
CA SER A 226 12.84 13.41 -10.20
C SER A 226 12.33 12.01 -10.57
N PHE A 227 11.01 11.77 -10.60
CA PHE A 227 10.45 10.45 -10.90
C PHE A 227 10.91 9.92 -12.26
N LYS A 228 11.00 10.78 -13.28
CA LYS A 228 11.46 10.37 -14.62
C LYS A 228 12.89 9.80 -14.61
N LYS A 229 13.74 10.29 -13.72
CA LYS A 229 15.11 9.81 -13.54
C LYS A 229 15.19 8.56 -12.66
N CYS A 230 14.11 8.17 -12.01
CA CYS A 230 14.10 7.03 -11.10
C CYS A 230 13.57 5.76 -11.74
N PHE A 231 13.03 5.80 -12.98
CA PHE A 231 12.51 4.61 -13.66
C PHE A 231 13.28 4.36 -14.94
N SER A 232 13.73 3.12 -15.13
CA SER A 232 14.41 2.66 -16.33
C SER A 232 13.61 1.61 -17.10
N LYS A 233 13.87 1.53 -18.40
CA LYS A 233 13.47 0.43 -19.29
C LYS A 233 14.27 -0.83 -18.94
N TYR A 234 14.00 -1.93 -19.65
CA TYR A 234 14.82 -3.14 -19.58
C TYR A 234 16.10 -2.97 -20.40
N ASP A 235 16.96 -2.03 -19.97
CA ASP A 235 18.26 -1.74 -20.55
C ASP A 235 19.29 -1.50 -19.44
N LYS A 236 20.52 -1.99 -19.63
CA LYS A 236 21.55 -1.92 -18.59
C LYS A 236 22.07 -0.50 -18.35
N SER A 237 22.25 0.30 -19.40
CA SER A 237 22.71 1.70 -19.26
C SER A 237 21.63 2.53 -18.59
N ASP A 238 20.40 2.41 -19.06
CA ASP A 238 19.23 3.10 -18.50
C ASP A 238 19.02 2.72 -17.03
N THR A 239 19.26 1.46 -16.64
CA THR A 239 19.18 1.02 -15.24
C THR A 239 20.28 1.65 -14.36
N TRP A 240 21.48 1.89 -14.90
CA TRP A 240 22.51 2.64 -14.17
C TRP A 240 22.10 4.10 -13.97
N ASP A 241 21.59 4.76 -15.02
CA ASP A 241 21.12 6.14 -14.95
C ASP A 241 20.00 6.28 -13.92
N SER A 242 19.05 5.33 -13.93
CA SER A 242 17.97 5.24 -12.95
C SER A 242 18.45 5.02 -11.52
N LEU A 243 19.44 4.12 -11.31
CA LEU A 243 20.05 3.91 -10.00
C LEU A 243 20.66 5.21 -9.45
N PHE A 244 21.39 5.96 -10.28
CA PHE A 244 21.98 7.23 -9.85
C PHE A 244 20.94 8.32 -9.61
N GLY A 245 19.87 8.37 -10.41
CA GLY A 245 18.74 9.27 -10.15
C GLY A 245 18.05 8.98 -8.81
N MET A 246 17.87 7.70 -8.46
CA MET A 246 17.33 7.29 -7.17
C MET A 246 18.28 7.63 -6.02
N ILE A 247 19.60 7.42 -6.19
CA ILE A 247 20.61 7.80 -5.18
C ILE A 247 20.56 9.31 -4.91
N GLU A 248 20.50 10.14 -5.96
CA GLU A 248 20.43 11.59 -5.85
C GLU A 248 19.19 12.03 -5.04
N LEU A 249 18.01 11.53 -5.42
CA LEU A 249 16.76 11.85 -4.73
C LEU A 249 16.79 11.37 -3.27
N PHE A 250 17.17 10.11 -3.03
CA PHE A 250 17.19 9.52 -1.70
C PHE A 250 18.14 10.25 -0.76
N LYS A 251 19.36 10.53 -1.22
CA LYS A 251 20.38 11.23 -0.44
C LYS A 251 19.91 12.63 -0.02
N ARG A 252 19.28 13.37 -0.94
CA ARG A 252 18.72 14.70 -0.65
C ARG A 252 17.63 14.63 0.42
N LEU A 253 16.59 13.82 0.19
CA LEU A 253 15.44 13.76 1.10
C LEU A 253 15.80 13.20 2.48
N THR A 254 16.72 12.24 2.55
CA THR A 254 17.19 11.70 3.84
C THR A 254 18.05 12.70 4.61
N TYR A 255 18.87 13.49 3.93
CA TYR A 255 19.61 14.57 4.56
C TYR A 255 18.67 15.62 5.17
N GLU A 256 17.68 16.09 4.39
CA GLU A 256 16.64 17.02 4.87
C GLU A 256 15.88 16.47 6.09
N LEU A 257 15.47 15.19 6.04
CA LEU A 257 14.79 14.53 7.16
C LEU A 257 15.67 14.44 8.41
N THR A 258 16.93 14.04 8.29
CA THR A 258 17.83 13.97 9.44
C THR A 258 18.04 15.34 10.09
N MET A 259 18.13 16.41 9.29
CA MET A 259 18.18 17.78 9.80
C MET A 259 16.90 18.17 10.53
N LYS A 260 15.73 17.91 9.95
CA LYS A 260 14.41 18.20 10.56
C LYS A 260 14.20 17.45 11.88
N MET A 261 14.71 16.23 11.98
CA MET A 261 14.58 15.37 13.17
C MET A 261 15.73 15.51 14.17
N ASN A 262 16.74 16.34 13.88
CA ASN A 262 17.97 16.45 14.67
C ASN A 262 18.70 15.10 14.87
N VAL A 263 18.69 14.25 13.83
CA VAL A 263 19.38 12.95 13.78
C VAL A 263 20.72 13.14 13.06
N LYS A 264 21.77 12.46 13.52
CA LYS A 264 23.08 12.53 12.85
C LYS A 264 23.06 11.75 11.53
N TYR A 265 23.24 12.45 10.41
CA TYR A 265 23.37 11.81 9.10
C TYR A 265 24.68 11.00 8.99
N PRO A 266 24.65 9.73 8.53
CA PRO A 266 25.83 8.86 8.45
C PRO A 266 26.69 9.16 7.22
N ASN A 267 27.23 10.38 7.14
CA ASN A 267 27.99 10.91 5.99
C ASN A 267 29.11 9.98 5.53
N ASP A 268 29.97 9.52 6.44
CA ASP A 268 31.16 8.74 6.09
C ASP A 268 30.79 7.39 5.44
N SER A 269 29.82 6.68 6.03
CA SER A 269 29.34 5.40 5.48
C SER A 269 28.71 5.57 4.11
N ILE A 270 27.90 6.61 3.95
CA ILE A 270 27.22 6.94 2.69
C ILE A 270 28.22 7.34 1.60
N PHE A 271 29.23 8.13 1.96
CA PHE A 271 30.29 8.51 1.04
C PHE A 271 31.06 7.30 0.51
N GLU A 272 31.47 6.39 1.41
CA GLU A 272 32.23 5.19 1.01
C GLU A 272 31.42 4.21 0.16
N ILE A 273 30.14 3.98 0.49
CA ILE A 273 29.30 3.09 -0.33
C ILE A 273 28.94 3.70 -1.69
N GLU A 274 28.67 5.01 -1.76
CA GLU A 274 28.42 5.71 -3.02
C GLU A 274 29.65 5.64 -3.93
N LYS A 275 30.84 5.89 -3.36
CA LYS A 275 32.12 5.74 -4.06
C LYS A 275 32.30 4.32 -4.58
N TYR A 276 31.98 3.30 -3.79
CA TYR A 276 32.10 1.92 -4.23
C TYR A 276 31.13 1.59 -5.38
N ILE A 277 29.88 2.07 -5.32
CA ILE A 277 28.91 1.94 -6.42
C ILE A 277 29.44 2.58 -7.70
N ARG A 278 30.00 3.79 -7.63
CA ARG A 278 30.60 4.48 -8.79
C ARG A 278 31.78 3.70 -9.40
N GLN A 279 32.63 3.09 -8.57
CA GLN A 279 33.72 2.24 -9.07
C GLN A 279 33.22 1.01 -9.84
N LEU A 280 32.08 0.43 -9.46
CA LEU A 280 31.46 -0.67 -10.22
C LEU A 280 30.99 -0.21 -11.60
N TYR A 281 30.50 1.03 -11.70
CA TYR A 281 30.08 1.66 -12.95
C TYR A 281 31.28 2.01 -13.86
N GLU A 282 32.32 2.70 -13.35
CA GLU A 282 33.47 3.12 -14.16
C GLU A 282 34.26 1.95 -14.75
N ARG A 283 34.43 0.87 -13.97
CA ARG A 283 35.09 -0.36 -14.44
C ARG A 283 34.31 -1.06 -15.56
N TYR A 284 33.06 -0.69 -15.80
CA TYR A 284 32.24 -1.23 -16.89
C TYR A 284 32.53 -0.55 -18.23
N TYR A 285 32.81 0.75 -18.25
CA TYR A 285 33.13 1.50 -19.49
C TYR A 285 34.60 1.45 -19.90
N THR A 286 35.47 0.87 -19.06
CA THR A 286 36.90 0.70 -19.36
C THR A 286 37.26 -0.64 -20.01
N VAL A 287 36.26 -1.49 -20.27
CA VAL A 287 36.40 -2.78 -20.96
C VAL A 287 35.42 -2.82 -22.15
N THR A 288 35.66 -1.96 -23.13
CA THR A 288 35.07 -2.02 -24.48
C THR A 288 36.14 -1.68 -25.50
#